data_AF-A0A560SQB1-F1
#
_entry.id   AF-A0A560SQB1-F1
#
_cell.length_a   1.000
_cell.length_b   1.000
_cell.length_c   1.000
_cell.angle_alpha   90.00
_cell.angle_beta   90.00
_cell.angle_gamma   90.00
#
_symmetry.space_group_name_H-M   'P 1'
#
loop_
_entity.id
_entity.type
_entity.pdbx_description
1 polymer ?
#
loop_
_entity_poly.entity_id
_entity_poly.type
_entity_poly.pdbx_seq_one_letter_code
_entity_poly.pdbx_strand_id
1 'polypeptide(L)'
;MNASVDGRGTGMAIRLPEHLSNMSSMKPGAKGDDPVSALHGAGRRFGENVDCSTHVAVIKMMMMTLGSRPTDVFNEVTPVGEGYAVTMKDQHRVYVSQAELERVTQASGVTGPDPDVVRHANFMLAAFIKRKQKSGGYSTFEAALAKSLEGETSKRCLEGMGVYGLSRWVAARDLADRNSAWVRQTHDFGAELVVGGANHNHGEGYGYVLFDDRQTPPQRDGVLAQVSESIRHADIWGGFYQGVEGNCVTVSAIKAAITRFPEGIYTAIHRTPTGCEVSMRDGFRLRLTHEELRQATAASNFYGSDPVLLDYANFLYACSAKRAQLENNDFRAGRSFAVALETLNDGEYPGEALQRLGLFGYIRNSTIEELVNGAIGTIADGWHSVAVIGGTLDLYGQKYNLNASSWKSRALTALKLV
;
A
#
# COMPACT_ATOMS: atom_id res chain seq x y z
N MET A 1 21.99 58.26 35.51
CA MET A 1 21.28 57.00 35.82
C MET A 1 19.86 57.10 35.27
N ASN A 2 19.47 56.09 34.50
CA ASN A 2 18.12 55.73 34.02
C ASN A 2 17.29 56.76 33.25
N ALA A 3 17.08 56.48 31.96
CA ALA A 3 15.76 56.59 31.34
C ALA A 3 15.63 55.61 30.17
N SER A 4 14.50 54.91 30.17
CA SER A 4 13.99 53.92 29.23
C SER A 4 13.91 54.44 27.79
N VAL A 5 14.23 53.58 26.81
CA VAL A 5 13.95 53.81 25.39
C VAL A 5 13.13 52.64 24.85
N ASP A 6 11.83 52.87 24.71
CA ASP A 6 10.94 52.10 23.84
C ASP A 6 11.25 52.45 22.38
N GLY A 7 11.79 51.47 21.64
CA GLY A 7 12.07 51.56 20.22
C GLY A 7 11.13 50.67 19.41
N ARG A 8 10.11 51.27 18.79
CA ARG A 8 9.31 50.65 17.72
C ARG A 8 10.22 50.31 16.53
N GLY A 9 10.23 49.03 16.14
CA GLY A 9 10.79 48.56 14.88
C GLY A 9 9.81 47.58 14.23
N THR A 10 9.09 48.05 13.21
CA THR A 10 8.19 47.29 12.34
C THR A 10 8.97 46.23 11.57
N GLY A 11 8.82 44.95 11.96
CA GLY A 11 9.25 43.80 11.17
C GLY A 11 8.17 43.42 10.16
N MET A 12 8.46 43.59 8.87
CA MET A 12 7.67 43.03 7.77
C MET A 12 7.60 41.50 7.92
N ALA A 13 6.42 41.00 8.27
CA ALA A 13 6.08 39.60 8.06
C ALA A 13 6.06 39.34 6.54
N ILE A 14 7.01 38.55 6.06
CA ILE A 14 7.03 38.06 4.68
C ILE A 14 5.82 37.15 4.52
N ARG A 15 4.81 37.63 3.78
CA ARG A 15 3.57 36.94 3.46
C ARG A 15 3.84 35.73 2.56
N LEU A 16 3.18 34.62 2.88
CA LEU A 16 2.96 33.48 1.98
C LEU A 16 2.36 33.94 0.64
N PRO A 17 2.73 33.34 -0.51
CA PRO A 17 1.91 33.44 -1.72
C PRO A 17 0.53 32.80 -1.46
N GLU A 18 -0.54 33.58 -1.64
CA GLU A 18 -1.92 33.29 -1.21
C GLU A 18 -2.68 32.14 -1.92
N HIS A 19 -2.05 31.27 -2.73
CA HIS A 19 -2.80 30.42 -3.66
C HIS A 19 -3.03 28.94 -3.27
N LEU A 20 -2.77 28.50 -2.04
CA LEU A 20 -3.04 27.11 -1.61
C LEU A 20 -3.92 26.96 -0.35
N SER A 21 -4.37 28.08 0.24
CA SER A 21 -4.88 28.14 1.62
C SER A 21 -6.41 28.14 1.77
N ASN A 22 -7.20 28.23 0.70
CA ASN A 22 -8.66 28.23 0.80
C ASN A 22 -9.23 27.11 -0.05
N MET A 23 -9.92 26.13 0.55
CA MET A 23 -10.93 25.33 -0.15
C MET A 23 -11.72 24.41 0.80
N SER A 24 -13.00 24.74 0.93
CA SER A 24 -14.04 23.99 1.64
C SER A 24 -14.51 22.77 0.86
N SER A 25 -14.99 21.78 1.61
CA SER A 25 -15.49 20.45 1.25
C SER A 25 -16.32 20.31 -0.04
N MET A 26 -16.08 19.24 -0.81
CA MET A 26 -17.10 18.62 -1.67
C MET A 26 -17.25 17.12 -1.36
N LYS A 27 -18.51 16.68 -1.31
CA LYS A 27 -18.94 15.31 -1.00
C LYS A 27 -18.80 14.38 -2.23
N PRO A 28 -18.56 13.07 -2.03
CA PRO A 28 -18.44 12.12 -3.12
C PRO A 28 -19.81 11.71 -3.67
N GLY A 29 -20.01 11.91 -4.97
CA GLY A 29 -21.14 11.34 -5.70
C GLY A 29 -21.79 12.29 -6.71
N ALA A 30 -21.19 12.46 -7.90
CA ALA A 30 -21.92 12.89 -9.08
C ALA A 30 -21.23 12.34 -10.35
N LYS A 31 -22.02 11.66 -11.19
CA LYS A 31 -21.66 11.22 -12.55
C LYS A 31 -21.59 12.43 -13.48
N GLY A 32 -20.56 12.50 -14.33
CA GLY A 32 -20.59 13.27 -15.59
C GLY A 32 -19.55 14.37 -15.74
N ASP A 33 -19.30 15.17 -14.69
CA ASP A 33 -18.51 16.42 -14.79
C ASP A 33 -17.37 16.49 -13.77
N ASP A 34 -16.72 15.36 -13.48
CA ASP A 34 -15.52 15.36 -12.63
C ASP A 34 -14.30 15.87 -13.43
N PRO A 35 -13.68 17.01 -13.07
CA PRO A 35 -12.53 17.56 -13.79
C PRO A 35 -11.34 16.60 -13.85
N VAL A 36 -11.21 15.67 -12.90
CA VAL A 36 -10.20 14.60 -12.94
C VAL A 36 -10.49 13.62 -14.08
N SER A 37 -11.75 13.25 -14.25
CA SER A 37 -12.18 12.36 -15.33
C SER A 37 -11.98 12.98 -16.73
N ALA A 38 -11.98 14.32 -16.83
CA ALA A 38 -11.73 15.09 -18.05
C ALA A 38 -10.24 15.39 -18.35
N LEU A 39 -9.29 14.85 -17.58
CA LEU A 39 -7.86 14.96 -17.88
C LEU A 39 -7.49 14.10 -19.12
N HIS A 40 -6.64 14.57 -20.01
CA HIS A 40 -6.24 13.82 -21.21
C HIS A 40 -4.72 13.87 -21.38
N GLY A 41 -4.12 12.78 -21.84
CA GLY A 41 -2.73 12.76 -22.27
C GLY A 41 -2.62 12.97 -23.77
N ALA A 42 -1.46 13.41 -24.25
CA ALA A 42 -1.19 13.39 -25.69
C ALA A 42 -1.34 11.96 -26.22
N GLY A 43 -2.33 11.75 -27.10
CA GLY A 43 -2.50 10.51 -27.82
C GLY A 43 -1.46 10.39 -28.94
N ARG A 44 -1.08 9.15 -29.27
CA ARG A 44 -0.11 8.87 -30.32
C ARG A 44 -0.59 9.45 -31.66
N ARG A 45 0.18 10.38 -32.25
CA ARG A 45 -0.01 10.80 -33.65
C ARG A 45 0.82 9.90 -34.57
N PHE A 46 0.41 9.79 -35.82
CA PHE A 46 1.14 9.00 -36.81
C PHE A 46 2.59 9.49 -36.93
N GLY A 47 3.55 8.59 -36.72
CA GLY A 47 4.99 8.90 -36.74
C GLY A 47 5.60 9.37 -35.41
N GLU A 48 4.79 9.59 -34.36
CA GLU A 48 5.28 9.94 -33.02
C GLU A 48 5.43 8.69 -32.13
N ASN A 49 6.48 8.69 -31.31
CA ASN A 49 6.72 7.68 -30.28
C ASN A 49 6.43 8.26 -28.89
N VAL A 50 5.25 8.88 -28.73
CA VAL A 50 4.77 9.45 -27.47
C VAL A 50 3.43 8.83 -27.08
N ASP A 51 3.35 8.30 -25.86
CA ASP A 51 2.15 7.78 -25.23
C ASP A 51 2.15 8.05 -23.71
N CYS A 52 1.31 9.00 -23.28
CA CYS A 52 1.10 9.30 -21.86
C CYS A 52 -0.15 8.65 -21.27
N SER A 53 -0.83 7.77 -22.01
CA SER A 53 -2.12 7.19 -21.62
C SER A 53 -2.04 6.46 -20.28
N THR A 54 -1.01 5.63 -20.06
CA THR A 54 -0.82 4.93 -18.78
C THR A 54 -0.62 5.88 -17.62
N HIS A 55 0.24 6.89 -17.78
CA HIS A 55 0.49 7.88 -16.73
C HIS A 55 -0.78 8.62 -16.36
N VAL A 56 -1.53 9.10 -17.35
CA VAL A 56 -2.79 9.82 -17.12
C VAL A 56 -3.83 8.90 -16.49
N ALA A 57 -3.97 7.65 -16.94
CA ALA A 57 -4.91 6.69 -16.36
C ALA A 57 -4.59 6.42 -14.88
N VAL A 58 -3.32 6.18 -14.54
CA VAL A 58 -2.88 5.93 -13.16
C VAL A 58 -3.03 7.19 -12.30
N ILE A 59 -2.65 8.37 -12.80
CA ILE A 59 -2.81 9.65 -12.10
C ILE A 59 -4.29 9.91 -11.80
N LYS A 60 -5.18 9.72 -12.77
CA LYS A 60 -6.62 9.86 -12.52
C LYS A 60 -7.11 8.88 -11.46
N MET A 61 -6.72 7.61 -11.53
CA MET A 61 -7.09 6.63 -10.52
C MET A 61 -6.60 7.03 -9.12
N MET A 62 -5.37 7.54 -9.02
CA MET A 62 -4.81 8.10 -7.80
C MET A 62 -5.62 9.29 -7.30
N MET A 63 -5.93 10.24 -8.18
CA MET A 63 -6.71 11.43 -7.82
C MET A 63 -8.14 11.10 -7.36
N MET A 64 -8.80 10.14 -8.01
CA MET A 64 -10.16 9.72 -7.64
C MET A 64 -10.21 8.90 -6.35
N THR A 65 -9.13 8.17 -6.03
CA THR A 65 -9.08 7.28 -4.87
C THR A 65 -8.51 7.98 -3.63
N LEU A 66 -7.43 8.74 -3.82
CA LEU A 66 -6.65 9.37 -2.76
C LEU A 66 -6.92 10.88 -2.68
N GLY A 67 -7.63 11.50 -3.62
CA GLY A 67 -7.86 12.95 -3.64
C GLY A 67 -7.00 13.66 -4.68
N SER A 68 -7.43 14.86 -5.10
CA SER A 68 -6.93 15.49 -6.33
C SER A 68 -5.62 16.27 -6.17
N ARG A 69 -5.13 16.52 -4.94
CA ARG A 69 -3.90 17.29 -4.70
C ARG A 69 -2.70 16.35 -4.48
N PRO A 70 -1.47 16.78 -4.81
CA PRO A 70 -0.27 16.00 -4.48
C PRO A 70 -0.12 15.65 -3.00
N THR A 71 -0.59 16.51 -2.11
CA THR A 71 -0.62 16.29 -0.64
C THR A 71 -1.64 15.25 -0.21
N ASP A 72 -2.64 14.94 -1.04
CA ASP A 72 -3.62 13.90 -0.76
C ASP A 72 -3.10 12.52 -1.21
N VAL A 73 -2.32 12.53 -2.30
CA VAL A 73 -1.78 11.36 -2.99
C VAL A 73 -0.47 10.85 -2.39
N PHE A 74 0.48 11.74 -2.10
CA PHE A 74 1.77 11.39 -1.50
C PHE A 74 1.71 11.49 0.03
N ASN A 75 2.62 10.80 0.74
CA ASN A 75 2.68 10.85 2.20
C ASN A 75 3.12 12.21 2.72
N GLU A 76 4.03 12.88 2.00
CA GLU A 76 4.55 14.20 2.36
C GLU A 76 4.92 14.95 1.09
N VAL A 77 4.58 16.24 1.03
CA VAL A 77 5.04 17.18 0.01
C VAL A 77 5.42 18.48 0.70
N THR A 78 6.72 18.77 0.77
CA THR A 78 7.26 19.90 1.52
C THR A 78 8.06 20.80 0.58
N PRO A 79 7.73 22.10 0.47
CA PRO A 79 8.56 23.06 -0.27
C PRO A 79 9.95 23.16 0.36
N VAL A 80 11.01 23.00 -0.43
CA VAL A 80 12.40 23.10 0.03
C VAL A 80 13.22 23.76 -1.08
N GLY A 81 13.83 24.92 -0.80
CA GLY A 81 14.58 25.66 -1.81
C GLY A 81 13.74 25.98 -3.05
N GLU A 82 14.28 25.71 -4.23
CA GLU A 82 13.63 25.94 -5.55
C GLU A 82 12.79 24.73 -6.01
N GLY A 83 12.16 24.02 -5.08
CA GLY A 83 11.44 22.78 -5.41
C GLY A 83 10.71 22.16 -4.23
N TYR A 84 10.50 20.85 -4.31
CA TYR A 84 9.68 20.09 -3.37
C TYR A 84 10.36 18.78 -3.00
N ALA A 85 10.50 18.53 -1.70
CA ALA A 85 10.75 17.19 -1.18
C ALA A 85 9.42 16.42 -1.13
N VAL A 86 9.38 15.26 -1.76
CA VAL A 86 8.20 14.40 -1.84
C VAL A 86 8.54 13.06 -1.22
N THR A 87 7.74 12.64 -0.24
CA THR A 87 7.76 11.28 0.30
C THR A 87 6.56 10.53 -0.28
N MET A 88 6.82 9.52 -1.12
CA MET A 88 5.79 8.69 -1.75
C MET A 88 5.10 7.76 -0.75
N LYS A 89 3.98 7.13 -1.16
CA LYS A 89 3.24 6.16 -0.33
C LYS A 89 4.10 4.96 0.08
N ASP A 90 5.00 4.52 -0.79
CA ASP A 90 6.02 3.52 -0.48
C ASP A 90 7.25 4.04 0.29
N GLN A 91 7.18 5.25 0.85
CA GLN A 91 8.26 5.95 1.56
C GLN A 91 9.48 6.31 0.70
N HIS A 92 9.47 6.04 -0.60
CA HIS A 92 10.53 6.52 -1.47
C HIS A 92 10.52 8.05 -1.52
N ARG A 93 11.70 8.66 -1.33
CA ARG A 93 11.83 10.12 -1.27
C ARG A 93 12.48 10.65 -2.53
N VAL A 94 11.89 11.67 -3.12
CA VAL A 94 12.45 12.40 -4.26
C VAL A 94 12.44 13.90 -3.98
N TYR A 95 13.37 14.61 -4.59
CA TYR A 95 13.33 16.07 -4.68
C TYR A 95 13.02 16.45 -6.12
N VAL A 96 11.95 17.21 -6.35
CA VAL A 96 11.56 17.71 -7.68
C VAL A 96 11.77 19.21 -7.70
N SER A 97 12.62 19.70 -8.59
CA SER A 97 12.87 21.13 -8.78
C SER A 97 11.79 21.82 -9.61
N GLN A 98 11.70 23.14 -9.50
CA GLN A 98 10.81 23.97 -10.32
C GLN A 98 11.10 23.80 -11.82
N ALA A 99 12.37 23.74 -12.21
CA ALA A 99 12.77 23.51 -13.60
C ALA A 99 12.31 22.14 -14.13
N GLU A 100 12.37 21.09 -13.30
CA GLU A 100 11.86 19.77 -13.68
C GLU A 100 10.33 19.76 -13.84
N LEU A 101 9.60 20.47 -12.98
CA LEU A 101 8.14 20.65 -13.10
C LEU A 101 7.76 21.38 -14.40
N GLU A 102 8.48 22.45 -14.73
CA GLU A 102 8.29 23.19 -15.97
C GLU A 102 8.58 22.30 -17.19
N ARG A 103 9.64 21.50 -17.13
CA ARG A 103 10.02 20.58 -18.22
C ARG A 103 8.94 19.53 -18.46
N VAL A 104 8.35 18.97 -17.41
CA VAL A 104 7.23 18.02 -17.53
C VAL A 104 6.02 18.72 -18.12
N THR A 105 5.68 19.91 -17.63
CA THR A 105 4.52 20.67 -18.12
C THR A 105 4.62 20.97 -19.61
N GLN A 106 5.82 21.27 -20.11
CA GLN A 106 6.06 21.53 -21.53
C GLN A 106 6.01 20.26 -22.41
N ALA A 107 6.35 19.10 -21.86
CA ALA A 107 6.58 17.88 -22.65
C ALA A 107 5.48 16.81 -22.52
N SER A 108 4.73 16.79 -21.42
CA SER A 108 3.77 15.70 -21.12
C SER A 108 2.54 15.70 -22.03
N GLY A 109 2.18 16.87 -22.58
CA GLY A 109 0.95 17.03 -23.35
C GLY A 109 -0.32 16.75 -22.55
N VAL A 110 -0.24 16.78 -21.21
CA VAL A 110 -1.40 16.61 -20.34
C VAL A 110 -2.28 17.85 -20.41
N THR A 111 -3.55 17.66 -20.71
CA THR A 111 -4.56 18.73 -20.89
C THR A 111 -5.83 18.41 -20.13
N GLY A 112 -6.64 19.42 -19.82
CA GLY A 112 -7.89 19.26 -19.09
C GLY A 112 -8.59 20.61 -18.90
N PRO A 113 -9.87 20.62 -18.54
CA PRO A 113 -10.64 21.86 -18.36
C PRO A 113 -10.24 22.63 -17.10
N ASP A 114 -9.72 21.95 -16.08
CA ASP A 114 -9.26 22.55 -14.83
C ASP A 114 -7.72 22.67 -14.83
N PRO A 115 -7.16 23.89 -14.88
CA PRO A 115 -5.71 24.11 -14.91
C PRO A 115 -5.02 23.68 -13.61
N ASP A 116 -5.72 23.65 -12.47
CA ASP A 116 -5.18 23.19 -11.20
C ASP A 116 -5.02 21.67 -11.20
N VAL A 117 -6.00 20.94 -11.72
CA VAL A 117 -5.92 19.48 -11.90
C VAL A 117 -4.80 19.11 -12.86
N VAL A 118 -4.63 19.83 -13.97
CA VAL A 118 -3.51 19.63 -14.91
C VAL A 118 -2.18 19.86 -14.22
N ARG A 119 -2.04 20.93 -13.43
CA ARG A 119 -0.82 21.22 -12.67
C ARG A 119 -0.51 20.11 -11.66
N HIS A 120 -1.51 19.63 -10.92
CA HIS A 120 -1.34 18.52 -9.98
C HIS A 120 -0.93 17.22 -10.67
N ALA A 121 -1.50 16.93 -11.84
CA ALA A 121 -1.12 15.75 -12.64
C ALA A 121 0.33 15.83 -13.11
N ASN A 122 0.76 16.99 -13.63
CA ASN A 122 2.16 17.21 -14.03
C ASN A 122 3.12 17.10 -12.84
N PHE A 123 2.71 17.54 -11.64
CA PHE A 123 3.51 17.33 -10.43
C PHE A 123 3.70 15.84 -10.10
N MET A 124 2.62 15.05 -10.13
CA MET A 124 2.68 13.61 -9.87
C MET A 124 3.55 12.90 -10.92
N LEU A 125 3.44 13.27 -12.20
CA LEU A 125 4.29 12.78 -13.26
C LEU A 125 5.76 13.16 -13.05
N ALA A 126 6.06 14.37 -12.60
CA ALA A 126 7.44 14.78 -12.31
C ALA A 126 8.06 13.98 -11.15
N ALA A 127 7.29 13.69 -10.09
CA ALA A 127 7.74 12.81 -9.01
C ALA A 127 8.05 11.39 -9.52
N PHE A 128 7.18 10.83 -10.36
CA PHE A 128 7.43 9.55 -11.04
C PHE A 128 8.73 9.56 -11.85
N ILE A 129 8.90 10.57 -12.72
CA ILE A 129 10.09 10.69 -13.57
C ILE A 129 11.35 10.83 -12.72
N LYS A 130 11.28 11.61 -11.63
CA LYS A 130 12.42 11.81 -10.75
C LYS A 130 12.85 10.52 -10.07
N ARG A 131 11.90 9.72 -9.60
CA ARG A 131 12.18 8.37 -9.08
C ARG A 131 12.77 7.48 -10.16
N LYS A 132 12.17 7.46 -11.35
CA LYS A 132 12.68 6.67 -12.48
C LYS A 132 14.10 7.07 -12.86
N GLN A 133 14.43 8.37 -12.84
CA GLN A 133 15.78 8.86 -13.05
C GLN A 133 16.76 8.22 -12.05
N LYS A 134 16.44 8.33 -10.76
CA LYS A 134 17.33 7.90 -9.67
C LYS A 134 17.46 6.39 -9.56
N SER A 135 16.35 5.67 -9.67
CA SER A 135 16.29 4.21 -9.47
C SER A 135 16.53 3.43 -10.75
N GLY A 136 16.26 4.02 -11.92
CA GLY A 136 16.43 3.40 -13.23
C GLY A 136 17.78 3.66 -13.89
N GLY A 137 18.68 4.40 -13.24
CA GLY A 137 20.04 4.64 -13.73
C GLY A 137 20.14 5.63 -14.90
N TYR A 138 19.18 6.54 -15.07
CA TYR A 138 19.26 7.57 -16.11
C TYR A 138 20.19 8.70 -15.67
N SER A 139 21.08 9.12 -16.55
CA SER A 139 22.06 10.19 -16.28
C SER A 139 21.40 11.55 -16.05
N THR A 140 20.26 11.83 -16.70
CA THR A 140 19.55 13.12 -16.60
C THR A 140 18.04 12.93 -16.41
N PHE A 141 17.36 13.97 -15.91
CA PHE A 141 15.91 13.97 -15.77
C PHE A 141 15.23 13.93 -17.14
N GLU A 142 15.79 14.64 -18.13
CA GLU A 142 15.32 14.69 -19.51
C GLU A 142 15.36 13.32 -20.17
N ALA A 143 16.40 12.52 -19.93
CA ALA A 143 16.49 11.17 -20.46
C ALA A 143 15.39 10.26 -19.87
N ALA A 144 15.14 10.38 -18.56
CA ALA A 144 14.06 9.65 -17.89
C ALA A 144 12.68 10.12 -18.37
N LEU A 145 12.48 11.43 -18.54
CA LEU A 145 11.25 12.03 -19.06
C LEU A 145 10.99 11.52 -20.49
N ALA A 146 11.94 11.71 -21.41
CA ALA A 146 11.80 11.27 -22.79
C ALA A 146 11.45 9.78 -22.87
N LYS A 147 12.14 8.94 -22.10
CA LYS A 147 11.86 7.50 -22.08
C LYS A 147 10.49 7.16 -21.46
N SER A 148 9.98 7.96 -20.54
CA SER A 148 8.65 7.74 -19.94
C SER A 148 7.54 8.18 -20.87
N LEU A 149 7.79 9.23 -21.67
CA LEU A 149 6.84 9.69 -22.67
C LEU A 149 6.67 8.67 -23.80
N GLU A 150 7.59 7.73 -24.01
CA GLU A 150 7.40 6.60 -24.95
C GLU A 150 6.34 5.57 -24.49
N GLY A 151 5.82 5.72 -23.26
CA GLY A 151 4.83 4.83 -22.66
C GLY A 151 5.38 4.02 -21.49
N GLU A 152 4.45 3.47 -20.70
CA GLU A 152 4.74 2.63 -19.54
C GLU A 152 3.73 1.50 -19.40
N THR A 153 4.16 0.39 -18.79
CA THR A 153 3.21 -0.63 -18.34
C THR A 153 2.50 -0.14 -17.08
N SER A 154 1.24 -0.55 -16.87
CA SER A 154 0.49 -0.14 -15.68
C SER A 154 1.21 -0.50 -14.38
N LYS A 155 1.86 -1.66 -14.32
CA LYS A 155 2.67 -2.10 -13.17
C LYS A 155 3.82 -1.13 -12.90
N ARG A 156 4.64 -0.83 -13.91
CA ARG A 156 5.79 0.10 -13.76
C ARG A 156 5.34 1.50 -13.39
N CYS A 157 4.22 1.96 -13.97
CA CYS A 157 3.64 3.25 -13.62
C CYS A 157 3.21 3.29 -12.14
N LEU A 158 2.50 2.26 -11.65
CA LEU A 158 2.11 2.16 -10.24
C LEU A 158 3.32 2.06 -9.29
N GLU A 159 4.35 1.31 -9.69
CA GLU A 159 5.61 1.18 -8.93
C GLU A 159 6.33 2.53 -8.86
N GLY A 160 6.50 3.23 -9.98
CA GLY A 160 7.17 4.53 -10.01
C GLY A 160 6.36 5.66 -9.35
N MET A 161 5.04 5.53 -9.29
CA MET A 161 4.18 6.44 -8.53
C MET A 161 4.20 6.13 -7.03
N GLY A 162 4.83 5.02 -6.63
CA GLY A 162 4.94 4.58 -5.24
C GLY A 162 3.64 4.07 -4.65
N VAL A 163 2.64 3.72 -5.49
CA VAL A 163 1.31 3.28 -5.07
C VAL A 163 1.02 1.81 -5.39
N TYR A 164 1.98 1.08 -5.96
CA TYR A 164 1.80 -0.34 -6.31
C TYR A 164 1.39 -1.20 -5.10
N GLY A 165 1.97 -0.93 -3.92
CA GLY A 165 1.61 -1.58 -2.66
C GLY A 165 0.12 -1.40 -2.28
N LEU A 166 -0.48 -0.31 -2.72
CA LEU A 166 -1.90 0.01 -2.50
C LEU A 166 -2.78 -0.41 -3.67
N SER A 167 -2.24 -1.18 -4.62
CA SER A 167 -2.95 -1.64 -5.80
C SER A 167 -3.19 -3.14 -5.75
N ARG A 168 -4.24 -3.59 -6.42
CA ARG A 168 -4.53 -5.02 -6.61
C ARG A 168 -4.87 -5.31 -8.05
N TRP A 169 -4.34 -6.42 -8.53
CA TRP A 169 -4.69 -7.01 -9.81
C TRP A 169 -6.03 -7.72 -9.72
N VAL A 170 -6.96 -7.39 -10.61
CA VAL A 170 -8.33 -7.92 -10.58
C VAL A 170 -8.75 -8.29 -12.00
N ALA A 171 -9.41 -9.43 -12.14
CA ALA A 171 -10.01 -9.81 -13.42
C ALA A 171 -11.08 -8.78 -13.82
N ALA A 172 -11.12 -8.42 -15.10
CA ALA A 172 -12.03 -7.39 -15.61
C ALA A 172 -13.51 -7.71 -15.28
N ARG A 173 -13.89 -8.99 -15.29
CA ARG A 173 -15.23 -9.47 -14.90
C ARG A 173 -15.62 -9.08 -13.46
N ASP A 174 -14.67 -9.05 -12.54
CA ASP A 174 -14.94 -8.73 -11.12
C ASP A 174 -14.89 -7.20 -10.85
N LEU A 175 -14.54 -6.42 -11.88
CA LEU A 175 -14.49 -4.95 -11.87
C LEU A 175 -15.72 -4.32 -12.52
N ALA A 176 -16.41 -5.03 -13.42
CA ALA A 176 -17.60 -4.53 -14.11
C ALA A 176 -18.72 -4.10 -13.15
N ASP A 177 -18.85 -4.79 -12.01
CA ASP A 177 -19.86 -4.51 -10.99
C ASP A 177 -19.43 -3.44 -9.96
N ARG A 178 -18.23 -2.85 -10.12
CA ARG A 178 -17.69 -1.88 -9.17
C ARG A 178 -17.88 -0.45 -9.68
N ASN A 179 -18.42 0.41 -8.81
CA ASN A 179 -18.41 1.87 -9.00
C ASN A 179 -17.02 2.50 -8.76
N SER A 180 -15.96 1.69 -8.65
CA SER A 180 -14.59 2.15 -8.38
C SER A 180 -13.84 2.41 -9.68
N ALA A 181 -12.94 3.39 -9.65
CA ALA A 181 -12.01 3.65 -10.75
C ALA A 181 -10.92 2.56 -10.82
N TRP A 182 -10.57 2.12 -12.02
CA TRP A 182 -9.51 1.12 -12.25
C TRP A 182 -8.79 1.36 -13.57
N VAL A 183 -7.56 0.86 -13.67
CA VAL A 183 -6.70 1.02 -14.84
C VAL A 183 -6.59 -0.31 -15.60
N ARG A 184 -6.90 -0.27 -16.90
CA ARG A 184 -6.75 -1.41 -17.82
C ARG A 184 -5.60 -1.15 -18.78
N GLN A 185 -4.69 -2.12 -18.92
CA GLN A 185 -3.71 -2.07 -19.99
C GLN A 185 -4.41 -2.33 -21.33
N THR A 186 -4.27 -1.43 -22.30
CA THR A 186 -4.94 -1.51 -23.60
C THR A 186 -3.99 -2.03 -24.69
N HIS A 187 -2.69 -1.83 -24.52
CA HIS A 187 -1.61 -2.31 -25.39
C HIS A 187 -0.27 -2.28 -24.63
N ASP A 188 0.85 -2.61 -25.29
CA ASP A 188 2.15 -2.88 -24.63
C ASP A 188 2.61 -1.78 -23.65
N PHE A 189 2.37 -0.51 -23.95
CA PHE A 189 2.81 0.63 -23.15
C PHE A 189 1.74 1.70 -22.91
N GLY A 190 0.47 1.33 -23.08
CA GLY A 190 -0.65 2.23 -22.87
C GLY A 190 -1.79 1.59 -22.07
N ALA A 191 -2.53 2.45 -21.37
CA ALA A 191 -3.61 2.04 -20.50
C ALA A 191 -4.71 3.11 -20.48
N GLU A 192 -5.89 2.69 -20.05
CA GLU A 192 -7.05 3.56 -19.90
C GLU A 192 -7.62 3.47 -18.48
N LEU A 193 -8.26 4.57 -18.05
CA LEU A 193 -9.07 4.57 -16.85
C LEU A 193 -10.48 4.11 -17.19
N VAL A 194 -11.00 3.18 -16.40
CA VAL A 194 -12.39 2.75 -16.46
C VAL A 194 -13.09 3.17 -15.16
N VAL A 195 -14.25 3.81 -15.29
CA VAL A 195 -15.08 4.29 -14.17
C VAL A 195 -16.52 3.77 -14.36
N GLY A 196 -17.09 3.17 -13.31
CA GLY A 196 -18.54 2.93 -13.24
C GLY A 196 -19.10 1.91 -14.23
N GLY A 197 -18.35 0.84 -14.54
CA GLY A 197 -18.87 -0.31 -15.29
C GLY A 197 -19.35 0.00 -16.71
N ALA A 198 -18.82 1.06 -17.36
CA ALA A 198 -19.23 1.43 -18.72
C ALA A 198 -19.21 0.21 -19.65
N ASN A 199 -20.42 -0.20 -20.09
CA ASN A 199 -20.77 -1.31 -20.97
C ASN A 199 -20.02 -1.23 -22.32
N HIS A 200 -18.76 -1.63 -22.35
CA HIS A 200 -18.17 -2.14 -23.58
C HIS A 200 -18.00 -3.64 -23.42
N ASN A 201 -18.00 -4.38 -24.53
CA ASN A 201 -17.67 -5.80 -24.59
C ASN A 201 -16.22 -6.00 -24.08
N HIS A 202 -16.04 -5.89 -22.77
CA HIS A 202 -14.77 -6.01 -22.07
C HIS A 202 -14.51 -7.49 -21.90
N GLY A 203 -14.09 -8.11 -23.01
CA GLY A 203 -13.60 -9.48 -23.05
C GLY A 203 -12.43 -9.69 -22.08
N GLU A 204 -11.98 -10.94 -22.04
CA GLU A 204 -10.92 -11.46 -21.18
C GLU A 204 -9.78 -10.44 -20.91
N GLY A 205 -9.38 -10.31 -19.64
CA GLY A 205 -8.32 -9.38 -19.25
C GLY A 205 -8.35 -9.02 -17.77
N TYR A 206 -7.48 -8.10 -17.40
CA TYR A 206 -7.25 -7.68 -16.03
C TYR A 206 -6.98 -6.18 -15.92
N GLY A 207 -7.16 -5.65 -14.71
CA GLY A 207 -6.84 -4.26 -14.39
C GLY A 207 -6.33 -4.11 -12.97
N TYR A 208 -5.83 -2.91 -12.68
CA TYR A 208 -5.44 -2.51 -11.34
C TYR A 208 -6.50 -1.62 -10.72
N VAL A 209 -6.89 -1.93 -9.50
CA VAL A 209 -7.62 -1.02 -8.61
C VAL A 209 -6.66 -0.46 -7.57
N LEU A 210 -6.94 0.74 -7.08
CA LEU A 210 -6.22 1.38 -5.98
C LEU A 210 -7.11 1.44 -4.74
N PHE A 211 -6.51 1.37 -3.56
CA PHE A 211 -7.20 1.50 -2.27
C PHE A 211 -6.73 2.75 -1.52
N ASP A 212 -7.65 3.38 -0.80
CA ASP A 212 -7.34 4.50 0.08
C ASP A 212 -6.88 3.96 1.45
N ASP A 213 -5.59 4.13 1.74
CA ASP A 213 -4.96 3.72 3.00
C ASP A 213 -5.33 4.63 4.17
N ARG A 214 -5.88 5.82 3.92
CA ARG A 214 -6.35 6.74 4.95
C ARG A 214 -7.74 6.38 5.45
N GLN A 215 -8.52 5.67 4.63
CA GLN A 215 -9.78 5.11 5.08
C GLN A 215 -9.50 3.92 6.00
N THR A 216 -9.27 4.25 7.28
CA THR A 216 -9.83 3.41 8.33
C THR A 216 -11.34 3.44 8.07
N PRO A 217 -12.02 2.31 7.81
CA PRO A 217 -13.41 2.40 7.42
C PRO A 217 -14.19 3.13 8.50
N PRO A 218 -15.30 3.79 8.12
CA PRO A 218 -16.18 4.40 9.09
C PRO A 218 -16.52 3.32 10.12
N GLN A 219 -16.08 3.55 11.36
CA GLN A 219 -16.70 2.95 12.52
C GLN A 219 -18.15 3.41 12.43
N ARG A 220 -19.01 2.58 11.85
CA ARG A 220 -20.44 2.83 11.92
C ARG A 220 -20.78 2.82 13.41
N ASP A 221 -21.50 3.84 13.85
CA ASP A 221 -21.94 3.98 15.23
C ASP A 221 -22.51 2.65 15.73
N GLY A 222 -21.93 2.09 16.81
CA GLY A 222 -22.41 0.88 17.48
C GLY A 222 -21.63 -0.43 17.27
N VAL A 223 -20.42 -0.43 16.69
CA VAL A 223 -19.63 -1.66 16.49
C VAL A 223 -18.51 -1.81 17.54
N LEU A 224 -18.48 -2.98 18.19
CA LEU A 224 -17.43 -3.46 19.09
C LEU A 224 -16.03 -3.33 18.44
N ALA A 225 -14.99 -3.06 19.23
CA ALA A 225 -13.62 -3.04 18.75
C ALA A 225 -13.29 -4.32 17.95
N GLN A 226 -12.59 -4.19 16.80
CA GLN A 226 -12.17 -5.36 16.00
C GLN A 226 -11.31 -6.32 16.82
N VAL A 227 -10.58 -5.75 17.77
CA VAL A 227 -9.63 -6.41 18.65
C VAL A 227 -10.04 -6.08 20.08
N SER A 228 -10.13 -7.08 20.95
CA SER A 228 -10.41 -6.86 22.37
C SER A 228 -9.27 -6.11 23.03
N GLU A 229 -9.56 -5.34 24.08
CA GLU A 229 -8.54 -4.64 24.87
C GLU A 229 -7.47 -5.58 25.42
N SER A 230 -7.86 -6.83 25.72
CA SER A 230 -6.93 -7.87 26.16
C SER A 230 -5.84 -8.17 25.13
N ILE A 231 -6.16 -8.18 23.83
CA ILE A 231 -5.19 -8.46 22.76
C ILE A 231 -4.22 -7.29 22.58
N ARG A 232 -4.67 -6.04 22.75
CA ARG A 232 -3.81 -4.85 22.63
C ARG A 232 -2.64 -4.86 23.61
N HIS A 233 -2.86 -5.45 24.77
CA HIS A 233 -1.88 -5.53 25.85
C HIS A 233 -1.35 -6.96 26.07
N ALA A 234 -1.67 -7.89 25.17
CA ALA A 234 -1.29 -9.27 25.32
C ALA A 234 0.21 -9.47 25.21
N ASP A 235 0.72 -10.51 25.88
CA ASP A 235 2.08 -10.99 25.68
C ASP A 235 2.21 -11.60 24.28
N ILE A 236 2.65 -10.81 23.30
CA ILE A 236 2.82 -11.27 21.91
C ILE A 236 3.85 -12.39 21.77
N TRP A 237 4.67 -12.62 22.79
CA TRP A 237 5.77 -13.59 22.77
C TRP A 237 5.26 -14.97 23.21
N GLY A 238 4.89 -15.14 24.47
CA GLY A 238 4.37 -16.40 25.00
C GLY A 238 2.87 -16.63 24.76
N GLY A 239 2.12 -15.58 24.47
CA GLY A 239 0.66 -15.64 24.33
C GLY A 239 0.20 -16.44 23.11
N PHE A 240 0.96 -16.42 22.00
CA PHE A 240 0.89 -17.45 20.96
C PHE A 240 2.25 -17.62 20.26
N TYR A 241 2.54 -18.82 19.77
CA TYR A 241 3.77 -19.14 19.04
C TYR A 241 3.59 -20.39 18.16
N GLN A 242 4.56 -20.59 17.26
CA GLN A 242 4.62 -21.71 16.34
C GLN A 242 4.83 -23.04 17.08
N GLY A 243 4.05 -24.07 16.73
CA GLY A 243 4.22 -25.41 17.26
C GLY A 243 5.01 -26.39 16.39
N VAL A 244 4.82 -26.33 15.07
CA VAL A 244 5.49 -27.21 14.09
C VAL A 244 6.22 -26.37 13.07
N GLU A 245 7.36 -26.84 12.55
CA GLU A 245 8.05 -26.17 11.44
C GLU A 245 7.17 -26.12 10.18
N GLY A 246 7.44 -25.13 9.30
CA GLY A 246 6.74 -24.97 8.01
C GLY A 246 5.87 -23.72 7.90
N ASN A 247 5.26 -23.23 8.99
CA ASN A 247 4.43 -22.01 8.97
C ASN A 247 5.07 -20.78 9.64
N CYS A 248 6.39 -20.79 9.79
CA CYS A 248 7.14 -19.71 10.45
C CYS A 248 6.91 -18.34 9.80
N VAL A 249 6.80 -18.30 8.47
CA VAL A 249 6.48 -17.08 7.71
C VAL A 249 5.11 -16.53 8.10
N THR A 250 4.10 -17.39 8.24
CA THR A 250 2.77 -16.96 8.66
C THR A 250 2.72 -16.55 10.13
N VAL A 251 3.37 -17.28 11.04
CA VAL A 251 3.43 -16.91 12.48
C VAL A 251 4.13 -15.57 12.67
N SER A 252 5.31 -15.39 12.07
CA SER A 252 6.08 -14.14 12.17
C SER A 252 5.32 -12.95 11.59
N ALA A 253 4.62 -13.14 10.46
CA ALA A 253 3.76 -12.12 9.86
C ALA A 253 2.61 -11.71 10.79
N ILE A 254 1.91 -12.68 11.41
CA ILE A 254 0.81 -12.41 12.34
C ILE A 254 1.32 -11.63 13.56
N LYS A 255 2.44 -12.03 14.17
CA LYS A 255 3.02 -11.33 15.33
C LYS A 255 3.38 -9.88 15.00
N ALA A 256 4.08 -9.68 13.88
CA ALA A 256 4.44 -8.34 13.42
C ALA A 256 3.19 -7.49 13.13
N ALA A 257 2.17 -8.07 12.50
CA ALA A 257 0.94 -7.38 12.14
C ALA A 257 0.12 -6.95 13.36
N ILE A 258 -0.13 -7.85 14.32
CA ILE A 258 -0.86 -7.53 15.56
C ILE A 258 -0.17 -6.40 16.32
N THR A 259 1.16 -6.47 16.43
CA THR A 259 1.95 -5.45 17.13
C THR A 259 1.91 -4.11 16.41
N ARG A 260 2.04 -4.11 15.07
CA ARG A 260 2.04 -2.88 14.27
C ARG A 260 0.67 -2.20 14.26
N PHE A 261 -0.40 -2.97 14.27
CA PHE A 261 -1.79 -2.50 14.15
C PHE A 261 -2.63 -2.98 15.36
N PRO A 262 -2.40 -2.40 16.56
CA PRO A 262 -3.09 -2.82 17.78
C PRO A 262 -4.60 -2.60 17.74
N GLU A 263 -5.08 -1.71 16.85
CA GLU A 263 -6.52 -1.49 16.62
C GLU A 263 -7.20 -2.55 15.74
N GLY A 264 -6.41 -3.42 15.12
CA GLY A 264 -6.86 -4.40 14.15
C GLY A 264 -6.15 -4.27 12.81
N ILE A 265 -5.80 -5.43 12.24
CA ILE A 265 -5.08 -5.49 10.97
C ILE A 265 -6.02 -5.35 9.76
N TYR A 266 -7.32 -5.57 9.94
CA TYR A 266 -8.32 -5.53 8.86
C TYR A 266 -9.11 -4.24 8.88
N THR A 267 -9.78 -3.94 7.77
CA THR A 267 -10.67 -2.78 7.69
C THR A 267 -12.03 -3.15 8.29
N ALA A 268 -12.58 -4.32 8.00
CA ALA A 268 -13.83 -4.75 8.63
C ALA A 268 -13.89 -6.26 8.86
N ILE A 269 -14.57 -6.65 9.94
CA ILE A 269 -14.92 -8.03 10.25
C ILE A 269 -16.41 -8.04 10.59
N HIS A 270 -17.22 -8.72 9.79
CA HIS A 270 -18.66 -8.87 10.00
C HIS A 270 -18.99 -10.32 10.31
N ARG A 271 -19.47 -10.59 11.53
CA ARG A 271 -19.96 -11.93 11.89
C ARG A 271 -21.27 -12.21 11.16
N THR A 272 -21.41 -13.42 10.65
CA THR A 272 -22.62 -13.92 10.00
C THR A 272 -23.08 -15.20 10.71
N PRO A 273 -24.35 -15.64 10.53
CA PRO A 273 -24.80 -16.91 11.10
C PRO A 273 -23.99 -18.14 10.65
N THR A 274 -23.24 -18.03 9.55
CA THR A 274 -22.46 -19.13 8.95
C THR A 274 -20.94 -18.98 9.11
N GLY A 275 -20.47 -17.89 9.71
CA GLY A 275 -19.05 -17.62 9.93
C GLY A 275 -18.78 -16.11 9.96
N CYS A 276 -17.94 -15.59 9.06
CA CYS A 276 -17.66 -14.16 8.99
C CYS A 276 -17.24 -13.69 7.59
N GLU A 277 -17.41 -12.40 7.35
CA GLU A 277 -16.94 -11.69 6.17
C GLU A 277 -15.85 -10.70 6.60
N VAL A 278 -14.74 -10.70 5.89
CA VAL A 278 -13.55 -9.90 6.21
C VAL A 278 -13.23 -9.00 5.03
N SER A 279 -12.96 -7.73 5.33
CA SER A 279 -12.37 -6.78 4.40
C SER A 279 -10.98 -6.41 4.88
N MET A 280 -9.98 -6.63 4.03
CA MET A 280 -8.57 -6.39 4.31
C MET A 280 -8.17 -4.93 3.99
N ARG A 281 -6.95 -4.52 4.38
CA ARG A 281 -6.43 -3.16 4.13
C ARG A 281 -6.08 -2.89 2.67
N ASP A 282 -5.75 -3.93 1.92
CA ASP A 282 -5.61 -3.88 0.46
C ASP A 282 -6.95 -4.11 -0.26
N GLY A 283 -8.08 -3.91 0.44
CA GLY A 283 -9.43 -4.04 -0.09
C GLY A 283 -9.81 -5.44 -0.61
N PHE A 284 -8.99 -6.46 -0.39
CA PHE A 284 -9.38 -7.85 -0.61
C PHE A 284 -10.53 -8.20 0.35
N ARG A 285 -11.52 -8.95 -0.14
CA ARG A 285 -12.64 -9.42 0.68
C ARG A 285 -12.72 -10.92 0.62
N LEU A 286 -12.99 -11.53 1.76
CA LEU A 286 -13.20 -12.97 1.87
C LEU A 286 -14.31 -13.30 2.84
N ARG A 287 -14.83 -14.52 2.71
CA ARG A 287 -15.77 -15.11 3.65
C ARG A 287 -15.17 -16.38 4.21
N LEU A 288 -15.24 -16.53 5.52
CA LEU A 288 -14.87 -17.75 6.24
C LEU A 288 -16.14 -18.38 6.82
N THR A 289 -16.22 -19.70 6.71
CA THR A 289 -17.23 -20.52 7.38
C THR A 289 -16.74 -20.94 8.77
N HIS A 290 -17.66 -21.35 9.65
CA HIS A 290 -17.29 -21.96 10.93
C HIS A 290 -16.45 -23.23 10.78
N GLU A 291 -16.67 -24.01 9.71
CA GLU A 291 -15.87 -25.19 9.39
C GLU A 291 -14.42 -24.79 9.05
N GLU A 292 -14.23 -23.82 8.16
CA GLU A 292 -12.89 -23.33 7.77
C GLU A 292 -12.14 -22.76 8.98
N LEU A 293 -12.82 -22.05 9.89
CA LEU A 293 -12.22 -21.58 11.14
C LEU A 293 -11.72 -22.72 12.02
N ARG A 294 -12.51 -23.81 12.14
CA ARG A 294 -12.08 -25.00 12.89
C ARG A 294 -10.92 -25.72 12.22
N GLN A 295 -10.96 -25.89 10.90
CA GLN A 295 -9.86 -26.53 10.15
C GLN A 295 -8.56 -25.73 10.30
N ALA A 296 -8.64 -24.41 10.19
CA ALA A 296 -7.50 -23.52 10.37
C ALA A 296 -6.92 -23.61 11.80
N THR A 297 -7.78 -23.63 12.81
CA THR A 297 -7.36 -23.79 14.23
C THR A 297 -6.65 -25.12 14.46
N ALA A 298 -7.15 -26.22 13.86
CA ALA A 298 -6.52 -27.52 13.98
C ALA A 298 -5.19 -27.61 13.19
N ALA A 299 -5.11 -26.96 12.03
CA ALA A 299 -3.95 -27.07 11.13
C ALA A 299 -2.83 -26.06 11.43
N SER A 300 -3.11 -24.95 12.13
CA SER A 300 -2.11 -23.94 12.48
C SER A 300 -1.03 -24.49 13.40
N ASN A 301 -1.39 -25.47 14.25
CA ASN A 301 -0.53 -25.95 15.33
C ASN A 301 0.05 -24.80 16.16
N PHE A 302 -0.72 -23.74 16.39
CA PHE A 302 -0.31 -22.66 17.28
C PHE A 302 -0.50 -23.10 18.73
N TYR A 303 0.46 -22.76 19.58
CA TYR A 303 0.39 -22.92 21.02
C TYR A 303 0.52 -21.56 21.70
N GLY A 304 0.15 -21.45 22.96
CA GLY A 304 0.23 -20.18 23.67
C GLY A 304 -0.42 -20.20 25.04
N SER A 305 -0.02 -19.26 25.89
CA SER A 305 -0.61 -19.09 27.23
C SER A 305 -1.83 -18.17 27.26
N ASP A 306 -2.06 -17.37 26.21
CA ASP A 306 -3.18 -16.44 26.12
C ASP A 306 -4.23 -16.98 25.14
N PRO A 307 -5.35 -17.56 25.63
CA PRO A 307 -6.35 -18.17 24.76
C PRO A 307 -7.04 -17.14 23.84
N VAL A 308 -7.18 -15.89 24.26
CA VAL A 308 -7.85 -14.86 23.45
C VAL A 308 -6.94 -14.40 22.30
N LEU A 309 -5.64 -14.22 22.58
CA LEU A 309 -4.66 -13.92 21.54
C LEU A 309 -4.48 -15.11 20.59
N LEU A 310 -4.44 -16.34 21.11
CA LEU A 310 -4.33 -17.55 20.32
C LEU A 310 -5.52 -17.72 19.36
N ASP A 311 -6.75 -17.51 19.84
CA ASP A 311 -7.95 -17.54 18.99
C ASP A 311 -7.89 -16.47 17.88
N TYR A 312 -7.41 -15.27 18.21
CA TYR A 312 -7.24 -14.22 17.21
C TYR A 312 -6.15 -14.57 16.18
N ALA A 313 -5.02 -15.14 16.61
CA ALA A 313 -3.97 -15.60 15.72
C ALA A 313 -4.48 -16.72 14.78
N ASN A 314 -5.26 -17.67 15.29
CA ASN A 314 -5.91 -18.71 14.50
C ASN A 314 -6.91 -18.13 13.47
N PHE A 315 -7.65 -17.09 13.85
CA PHE A 315 -8.52 -16.37 12.93
C PHE A 315 -7.72 -15.70 11.79
N LEU A 316 -6.61 -15.02 12.10
CA LEU A 316 -5.74 -14.40 11.09
C LEU A 316 -5.08 -15.45 10.19
N TYR A 317 -4.70 -16.60 10.74
CA TYR A 317 -4.23 -17.76 9.98
C TYR A 317 -5.31 -18.27 9.01
N ALA A 318 -6.56 -18.40 9.46
CA ALA A 318 -7.68 -18.80 8.62
C ALA A 318 -7.92 -17.82 7.45
N CYS A 319 -7.83 -16.51 7.71
CA CYS A 319 -7.93 -15.49 6.66
C CYS A 319 -6.80 -15.61 5.64
N SER A 320 -5.55 -15.83 6.09
CA SER A 320 -4.40 -16.07 5.22
C SER A 320 -4.61 -17.31 4.34
N ALA A 321 -5.05 -18.43 4.93
CA ALA A 321 -5.35 -19.67 4.23
C ALA A 321 -6.48 -19.49 3.20
N LYS A 322 -7.53 -18.74 3.55
CA LYS A 322 -8.65 -18.49 2.64
C LYS A 322 -8.21 -17.67 1.44
N ARG A 323 -7.35 -16.68 1.66
CA ARG A 323 -6.77 -15.91 0.57
C ARG A 323 -5.84 -16.77 -0.29
N ALA A 324 -4.99 -17.59 0.31
CA ALA A 324 -4.15 -18.56 -0.40
C ALA A 324 -4.99 -19.50 -1.28
N GLN A 325 -6.12 -19.99 -0.78
CA GLN A 325 -7.07 -20.78 -1.57
C GLN A 325 -7.57 -20.00 -2.79
N LEU A 326 -8.08 -18.78 -2.58
CA LEU A 326 -8.69 -17.96 -3.62
C LEU A 326 -7.69 -17.47 -4.68
N GLU A 327 -6.45 -17.22 -4.28
CA GLU A 327 -5.36 -16.78 -5.15
C GLU A 327 -4.54 -17.96 -5.71
N ASN A 328 -4.94 -19.20 -5.38
CA ASN A 328 -4.30 -20.44 -5.81
C ASN A 328 -2.79 -20.48 -5.52
N ASN A 329 -2.41 -20.19 -4.27
CA ASN A 329 -1.05 -20.29 -3.74
C ASN A 329 -0.40 -21.63 -4.16
N ASP A 330 0.87 -21.56 -4.56
CA ASP A 330 1.68 -22.67 -5.10
C ASP A 330 1.03 -23.46 -6.23
N PHE A 331 0.13 -22.79 -6.97
CA PHE A 331 -0.67 -23.36 -8.06
C PHE A 331 -1.55 -24.57 -7.66
N ARG A 332 -1.71 -24.83 -6.36
CA ARG A 332 -2.46 -25.98 -5.83
C ARG A 332 -3.49 -25.63 -4.77
N ALA A 333 -3.35 -24.52 -4.04
CA ALA A 333 -4.23 -24.15 -2.94
C ALA A 333 -5.70 -23.97 -3.38
N GLY A 334 -5.95 -23.63 -4.65
CA GLY A 334 -7.30 -23.47 -5.20
C GLY A 334 -8.12 -24.76 -5.23
N ARG A 335 -7.49 -25.93 -5.03
CA ARG A 335 -8.18 -27.22 -4.98
C ARG A 335 -9.17 -27.33 -3.81
N SER A 336 -8.79 -26.86 -2.63
CA SER A 336 -9.66 -26.84 -1.44
C SER A 336 -9.03 -26.01 -0.32
N PHE A 337 -9.83 -25.63 0.68
CA PHE A 337 -9.32 -24.94 1.87
C PHE A 337 -8.29 -25.78 2.63
N ALA A 338 -8.49 -27.11 2.71
CA ALA A 338 -7.53 -28.02 3.31
C ALA A 338 -6.17 -27.99 2.58
N VAL A 339 -6.16 -27.98 1.24
CA VAL A 339 -4.92 -27.87 0.46
C VAL A 339 -4.26 -26.49 0.66
N ALA A 340 -5.04 -25.43 0.83
CA ALA A 340 -4.50 -24.12 1.19
C ALA A 340 -3.86 -24.08 2.59
N LEU A 341 -4.37 -24.85 3.56
CA LEU A 341 -3.73 -24.99 4.87
C LEU A 341 -2.38 -25.72 4.75
N GLU A 342 -2.26 -26.69 3.85
CA GLU A 342 -1.00 -27.38 3.58
C GLU A 342 0.05 -26.43 2.99
N THR A 343 -0.32 -25.56 2.04
CA THR A 343 0.60 -24.58 1.42
C THR A 343 1.13 -23.53 2.40
N LEU A 344 0.42 -23.30 3.50
CA LEU A 344 0.89 -22.41 4.56
C LEU A 344 1.84 -23.11 5.54
N ASN A 345 1.90 -24.44 5.51
CA ASN A 345 2.59 -25.30 6.46
C ASN A 345 3.78 -26.06 5.83
N ASP A 346 4.10 -25.87 4.54
CA ASP A 346 5.20 -26.57 3.84
C ASP A 346 6.42 -25.67 3.56
N GLY A 347 6.45 -24.48 4.17
CA GLY A 347 7.51 -23.49 4.00
C GLY A 347 7.17 -22.49 2.90
N GLU A 348 7.31 -21.20 3.21
CA GLU A 348 6.86 -20.12 2.33
C GLU A 348 7.97 -19.10 2.08
N TYR A 349 7.82 -18.28 1.04
CA TYR A 349 8.76 -17.22 0.79
C TYR A 349 8.57 -16.06 1.78
N PRO A 350 9.65 -15.49 2.34
CA PRO A 350 9.55 -14.39 3.29
C PRO A 350 8.72 -13.22 2.76
N GLY A 351 7.71 -12.82 3.54
CA GLY A 351 6.81 -11.71 3.21
C GLY A 351 5.47 -12.10 2.58
N GLU A 352 5.33 -13.31 2.02
CA GLU A 352 4.07 -13.76 1.40
C GLU A 352 2.90 -13.71 2.38
N ALA A 353 3.10 -14.16 3.61
CA ALA A 353 2.05 -14.11 4.62
C ALA A 353 1.62 -12.67 4.98
N LEU A 354 2.54 -11.70 5.00
CA LEU A 354 2.16 -10.30 5.21
C LEU A 354 1.27 -9.79 4.06
N GLN A 355 1.56 -10.21 2.81
CA GLN A 355 0.73 -9.89 1.66
C GLN A 355 -0.65 -10.53 1.77
N ARG A 356 -0.72 -11.82 2.16
CA ARG A 356 -1.99 -12.53 2.34
C ARG A 356 -2.83 -12.01 3.52
N LEU A 357 -2.20 -11.41 4.52
CA LEU A 357 -2.89 -10.63 5.55
C LEU A 357 -3.41 -9.27 5.04
N GLY A 358 -3.22 -8.97 3.76
CA GLY A 358 -3.66 -7.73 3.12
C GLY A 358 -2.82 -6.51 3.48
N LEU A 359 -1.56 -6.72 3.86
CA LEU A 359 -0.66 -5.67 4.31
C LEU A 359 0.32 -5.23 3.23
N PHE A 360 0.11 -5.59 1.96
CA PHE A 360 1.04 -5.28 0.86
C PHE A 360 1.48 -3.81 0.82
N GLY A 361 0.53 -2.88 1.02
CA GLY A 361 0.78 -1.45 1.09
C GLY A 361 1.64 -0.97 2.24
N TYR A 362 1.81 -1.81 3.26
CA TYR A 362 2.47 -1.51 4.53
C TYR A 362 3.79 -2.27 4.69
N ILE A 363 4.23 -3.06 3.71
CA ILE A 363 5.50 -3.80 3.76
C ILE A 363 6.60 -3.00 3.07
N ARG A 364 7.76 -2.87 3.70
CA ARG A 364 8.98 -2.32 3.07
C ARG A 364 10.15 -3.27 3.27
N ASN A 365 11.08 -3.28 2.31
CA ASN A 365 12.42 -3.79 2.57
C ASN A 365 13.03 -3.01 3.73
N SER A 366 13.79 -3.70 4.56
CA SER A 366 14.45 -3.12 5.72
C SER A 366 15.89 -3.61 5.82
N THR A 367 16.64 -3.02 6.74
CA THR A 367 17.93 -3.56 7.18
C THR A 367 17.82 -4.13 8.58
N ILE A 368 18.80 -4.94 8.96
CA ILE A 368 18.88 -5.46 10.33
C ILE A 368 19.04 -4.32 11.34
N GLU A 369 19.78 -3.27 10.99
CA GLU A 369 19.96 -2.09 11.83
C GLU A 369 18.64 -1.36 12.12
N GLU A 370 17.78 -1.19 11.11
CA GLU A 370 16.46 -0.57 11.32
C GLU A 370 15.61 -1.37 12.31
N LEU A 371 15.62 -2.70 12.19
CA LEU A 371 14.89 -3.60 13.09
C LEU A 371 15.50 -3.63 14.50
N VAL A 372 16.83 -3.61 14.63
CA VAL A 372 17.54 -3.44 15.91
C VAL A 372 17.15 -2.11 16.57
N ASN A 373 17.00 -1.05 15.78
CA ASN A 373 16.62 0.28 16.26
C ASN A 373 15.11 0.45 16.49
N GLY A 374 14.35 -0.65 16.45
CA GLY A 374 12.96 -0.69 16.92
C GLY A 374 11.90 -0.74 15.83
N ALA A 375 12.26 -0.81 14.55
CA ALA A 375 11.28 -1.12 13.51
C ALA A 375 10.62 -2.50 13.78
N ILE A 376 9.33 -2.61 13.46
CA ILE A 376 8.57 -3.84 13.60
C ILE A 376 8.53 -4.53 12.24
N GLY A 377 8.78 -5.84 12.20
CA GLY A 377 8.88 -6.55 10.93
C GLY A 377 9.20 -8.02 11.05
N THR A 378 9.75 -8.58 9.97
CA THR A 378 10.20 -9.98 9.91
C THR A 378 11.60 -10.06 9.33
N ILE A 379 12.36 -11.07 9.75
CA ILE A 379 13.64 -11.46 9.14
C ILE A 379 13.61 -12.94 8.82
N ALA A 380 14.34 -13.34 7.79
CA ALA A 380 14.48 -14.74 7.39
C ALA A 380 15.93 -15.08 7.02
N ASP A 381 16.39 -16.26 7.41
CA ASP A 381 17.76 -16.76 7.14
C ASP A 381 17.83 -17.80 6.01
N GLY A 382 16.73 -17.95 5.26
CA GLY A 382 16.58 -18.94 4.19
C GLY A 382 15.92 -20.25 4.64
N TRP A 383 15.87 -20.53 5.95
CA TRP A 383 15.21 -21.72 6.50
C TRP A 383 14.07 -21.38 7.45
N HIS A 384 14.22 -20.30 8.21
CA HIS A 384 13.23 -19.88 9.19
C HIS A 384 12.95 -18.38 9.09
N SER A 385 11.71 -17.98 9.41
CA SER A 385 11.26 -16.59 9.46
C SER A 385 10.78 -16.25 10.85
N VAL A 386 11.28 -15.15 11.41
CA VAL A 386 10.94 -14.69 12.77
C VAL A 386 10.42 -13.27 12.75
N ALA A 387 9.53 -12.96 13.69
CA ALA A 387 9.09 -11.58 13.92
C ALA A 387 10.18 -10.84 14.69
N VAL A 388 10.38 -9.56 14.36
CA VAL A 388 11.20 -8.64 15.14
C VAL A 388 10.33 -7.47 15.60
N ILE A 389 10.29 -7.23 16.90
CA ILE A 389 9.49 -6.19 17.54
C ILE A 389 10.42 -5.45 18.51
N GLY A 390 10.66 -4.16 18.26
CA GLY A 390 11.46 -3.35 19.18
C GLY A 390 12.90 -3.86 19.37
N GLY A 391 13.54 -4.37 18.31
CA GLY A 391 14.89 -4.96 18.39
C GLY A 391 14.98 -6.33 19.06
N THR A 392 13.84 -6.95 19.39
CA THR A 392 13.74 -8.31 19.94
C THR A 392 13.14 -9.24 18.89
N LEU A 393 13.77 -10.38 18.63
CA LEU A 393 13.22 -11.42 17.75
C LEU A 393 12.46 -12.48 18.56
N ASP A 394 11.40 -13.01 17.96
CA ASP A 394 10.60 -14.12 18.48
C ASP A 394 11.06 -15.44 17.87
N LEU A 395 11.52 -16.37 18.71
CA LEU A 395 11.84 -17.72 18.28
C LEU A 395 11.03 -18.71 19.11
N TYR A 396 9.97 -19.26 18.51
CA TYR A 396 9.02 -20.17 19.17
C TYR A 396 8.48 -19.61 20.50
N GLY A 397 8.12 -18.32 20.52
CA GLY A 397 7.54 -17.65 21.69
C GLY A 397 8.56 -17.15 22.71
N GLN A 398 9.85 -17.39 22.49
CA GLN A 398 10.92 -16.89 23.33
C GLN A 398 11.55 -15.63 22.74
N LYS A 399 11.92 -14.71 23.63
CA LYS A 399 12.56 -13.44 23.29
C LYS A 399 14.07 -13.61 23.15
N TYR A 400 14.61 -13.12 22.05
CA TYR A 400 16.04 -12.97 21.87
C TYR A 400 16.37 -11.54 21.43
N ASN A 401 17.41 -10.96 22.00
CA ASN A 401 17.90 -9.67 21.54
C ASN A 401 18.49 -9.83 20.14
N LEU A 402 17.97 -9.12 19.14
CA LEU A 402 18.43 -9.27 17.76
C LEU A 402 19.91 -8.91 17.63
N ASN A 403 20.33 -7.80 18.26
CA ASN A 403 21.69 -7.29 18.17
C ASN A 403 22.75 -8.24 18.76
N ALA A 404 22.37 -9.02 19.78
CA ALA A 404 23.25 -9.98 20.43
C ALA A 404 23.14 -11.41 19.89
N SER A 405 22.27 -11.66 18.90
CA SER A 405 22.02 -13.00 18.36
C SER A 405 22.71 -13.24 17.02
N SER A 406 22.89 -14.51 16.68
CA SER A 406 23.45 -14.94 15.39
C SER A 406 22.58 -14.54 14.18
N TRP A 407 21.31 -14.22 14.41
CA TRP A 407 20.40 -13.73 13.37
C TRP A 407 20.86 -12.41 12.74
N LYS A 408 21.60 -11.58 13.49
CA LYS A 408 22.14 -10.32 12.98
C LYS A 408 22.97 -10.49 11.72
N SER A 409 23.75 -11.56 11.63
CA SER A 409 24.65 -11.85 10.50
C SER A 409 24.11 -12.92 9.53
N ARG A 410 23.03 -13.62 9.88
CA ARG A 410 22.46 -14.73 9.09
C ARG A 410 21.26 -14.35 8.25
N ALA A 411 20.56 -13.27 8.60
CA ALA A 411 19.37 -12.87 7.89
C ALA A 411 19.69 -12.51 6.42
N LEU A 412 19.00 -13.17 5.50
CA LEU A 412 19.07 -12.94 4.07
C LEU A 412 18.02 -11.92 3.61
N THR A 413 16.88 -11.91 4.30
CA THR A 413 15.76 -11.00 4.01
C THR A 413 15.34 -10.29 5.29
N ALA A 414 15.10 -8.99 5.20
CA ALA A 414 14.53 -8.19 6.26
C ALA A 414 13.41 -7.29 5.70
N LEU A 415 12.24 -7.36 6.33
CA LEU A 415 11.05 -6.59 6.00
C LEU A 415 10.59 -5.83 7.24
N LYS A 416 10.07 -4.61 7.05
CA LYS A 416 9.41 -3.84 8.10
C LYS A 416 7.97 -3.50 7.71
N LEU A 417 7.12 -3.35 8.72
CA LEU A 417 5.79 -2.81 8.58
C LEU A 417 5.79 -1.31 8.88
N VAL A 418 5.14 -0.52 8.02
CA VAL A 418 5.11 0.94 8.09
C VAL A 418 3.76 1.53 8.39
#